data_AF-A0A2C1LWG5-F1
#
_entry.id   AF-A0A2C1LWG5-F1
#
_cell.length_a   1.000
_cell.length_b   1.000
_cell.length_c   1.000
_cell.angle_alpha   90.00
_cell.angle_beta   90.00
_cell.angle_gamma   90.00
#
_symmetry.space_group_name_H-M   'P 1'
#
loop_
_entity.id
_entity.type
_entity.pdbx_description
1 polymer ?
#
loop_
_entity_poly.entity_id
_entity_poly.type
_entity_poly.pdbx_seq_one_letter_code
_entity_poly.pdbx_strand_id
1 'polypeptide(L)'
;MTIKIEEIYREILDGKRKSFPPGTWSEDVNGELKRRVTRYLIEDVLKWSNDDIKEEWNQSLIKKFKLASVMQVYRSSPYEMLNAAYPNRFEPWELKHTPKCFWTYEKGLEILRGIIEEKERLTEYQLLNKYDLKWLIENKLGEVCSSYFNGSPYQMLNAAYPDRFKEWELKCVPKNFWTKEKGLLALRWWIEKKEKLTKEDVLDLYSGEWLRERNLGTPLLKHWNRNAYQMLNAAYPNQYREWELKKVSNKFWNDKEKSLKIFKQIIKEKGMSQEDIKKHYSLKWIVNNGLRTPLMRFWSDSPYKMLNEGYPNQFKEWELKSVPNRFWEKEKAKKIIKDEIDKAGISVSQLLKLGGRKWMVKNKLSTPFNKYWGGSTSTMLKEIYPKEFEVENSKKVN
;
A
#
# COMPACT_ATOMS: atom_id res chain seq x y z
N MET A 1 51.99 -45.88 -33.68
CA MET A 1 51.36 -44.64 -33.19
C MET A 1 49.87 -44.89 -33.13
N THR A 2 49.27 -44.88 -31.94
CA THR A 2 47.82 -45.02 -31.77
C THR A 2 47.19 -43.69 -32.15
N ILE A 3 46.47 -43.65 -33.29
CA ILE A 3 45.77 -42.44 -33.76
C ILE A 3 44.76 -42.03 -32.69
N LYS A 4 44.75 -40.76 -32.29
CA LYS A 4 43.81 -40.25 -31.29
C LYS A 4 42.42 -40.09 -31.92
N ILE A 5 41.36 -40.31 -31.13
CA ILE A 5 39.99 -40.22 -31.64
C ILE A 5 39.64 -38.80 -32.13
N GLU A 6 40.22 -37.77 -31.53
CA GLU A 6 40.06 -36.37 -31.95
C GLU A 6 40.69 -36.10 -33.32
N GLU A 7 41.78 -36.79 -33.66
CA GLU A 7 42.42 -36.70 -34.98
C GLU A 7 41.53 -37.32 -36.06
N ILE A 8 40.96 -38.50 -35.77
CA ILE A 8 39.96 -39.16 -36.63
C ILE A 8 38.74 -38.27 -36.81
N TYR A 9 38.27 -37.63 -35.73
CA TYR A 9 37.12 -36.75 -35.80
C TYR A 9 37.42 -35.49 -36.64
N ARG A 10 38.61 -34.90 -36.49
CA ARG A 10 39.07 -33.79 -37.33
C ARG A 10 39.15 -34.18 -38.81
N GLU A 11 39.63 -35.38 -39.15
CA GLU A 11 39.57 -35.88 -40.54
C GLU A 11 38.14 -35.95 -41.10
N ILE A 12 37.15 -36.30 -40.25
CA ILE A 12 35.74 -36.35 -40.64
C ILE A 12 35.18 -34.94 -40.85
N LEU A 13 35.53 -33.99 -39.98
CA LEU A 13 35.15 -32.58 -40.13
C LEU A 13 35.78 -31.97 -41.39
N ASP A 14 37.04 -32.29 -41.69
CA ASP A 14 37.78 -31.87 -42.90
C ASP A 14 37.26 -32.54 -44.20
N GLY A 15 36.39 -33.55 -44.09
CA GLY A 15 35.89 -34.32 -45.23
C GLY A 15 36.88 -35.35 -45.80
N LYS A 16 38.05 -35.54 -45.17
CA LYS A 16 39.05 -36.58 -45.55
C LYS A 16 38.53 -37.99 -45.27
N ARG A 17 37.60 -38.13 -44.33
CA ARG A 17 36.97 -39.39 -43.93
C ARG A 17 35.44 -39.24 -43.88
N LYS A 18 34.70 -40.27 -44.33
CA LYS A 18 33.23 -40.24 -44.36
C LYS A 18 32.58 -40.51 -42.99
N SER A 19 33.17 -41.39 -42.18
CA SER A 19 32.63 -41.81 -40.88
C SER A 19 33.73 -42.36 -39.98
N PHE A 20 33.44 -42.51 -38.69
CA PHE A 20 34.32 -43.23 -37.77
C PHE A 20 34.54 -44.67 -38.26
N PRO A 21 35.70 -45.29 -37.98
CA PRO A 21 35.94 -46.70 -38.28
C PRO A 21 34.80 -47.60 -37.76
N PRO A 22 34.43 -48.67 -38.48
CA PRO A 22 33.52 -49.69 -37.94
C PRO A 22 34.02 -50.19 -36.58
N GLY A 23 33.12 -50.46 -35.65
CA GLY A 23 33.48 -50.96 -34.32
C GLY A 23 33.92 -49.90 -33.30
N THR A 24 34.24 -48.66 -33.73
CA THR A 24 34.74 -47.58 -32.84
C THR A 24 33.93 -47.41 -31.56
N TRP A 25 32.59 -47.43 -31.67
CA TRP A 25 31.72 -47.19 -30.51
C TRP A 25 31.40 -48.44 -29.70
N SER A 26 31.47 -49.64 -30.31
CA SER A 26 31.27 -50.91 -29.61
C SER A 26 32.50 -51.31 -28.80
N GLU A 27 33.70 -50.94 -29.28
CA GLU A 27 34.97 -51.16 -28.57
C GLU A 27 35.19 -50.16 -27.43
N ASP A 28 34.53 -48.99 -27.47
CA ASP A 28 34.53 -47.99 -26.39
C ASP A 28 33.58 -48.37 -25.25
N VAL A 29 33.91 -49.47 -24.57
CA VAL A 29 33.12 -50.06 -23.47
C VAL A 29 32.92 -49.06 -22.33
N ASN A 30 33.96 -48.30 -21.99
CA ASN A 30 33.90 -47.29 -20.92
C ASN A 30 33.28 -45.95 -21.36
N GLY A 31 32.97 -45.80 -22.65
CA GLY A 31 32.40 -44.57 -23.21
C GLY A 31 33.37 -43.37 -23.24
N GLU A 32 34.67 -43.60 -23.06
CA GLU A 32 35.66 -42.53 -22.94
C GLU A 32 35.92 -41.84 -24.28
N LEU A 33 35.97 -42.61 -25.37
CA LEU A 33 36.15 -42.03 -26.70
C LEU A 33 34.94 -41.16 -27.09
N LYS A 34 33.71 -41.62 -26.78
CA LYS A 34 32.47 -40.85 -27.00
C LYS A 34 32.47 -39.53 -26.22
N ARG A 35 32.86 -39.57 -24.93
CA ARG A 35 32.96 -38.37 -24.08
C ARG A 35 33.99 -37.39 -24.63
N ARG A 36 35.20 -37.87 -24.96
CA ARG A 36 36.29 -37.04 -25.48
C ARG A 36 35.94 -36.34 -26.78
N VAL A 37 35.36 -37.05 -27.74
CA VAL A 37 34.92 -36.44 -29.02
C VAL A 37 33.83 -35.39 -28.80
N THR A 38 32.92 -35.63 -27.86
CA THR A 38 31.87 -34.66 -27.48
C THR A 38 32.47 -33.41 -26.84
N ARG A 39 33.42 -33.58 -25.91
CA ARG A 39 34.16 -32.44 -25.30
C ARG A 39 34.96 -31.67 -26.35
N TYR A 40 35.70 -32.37 -27.22
CA TYR A 40 36.47 -31.75 -28.29
C TYR A 40 35.60 -30.90 -29.23
N LEU A 41 34.41 -31.37 -29.60
CA LEU A 41 33.47 -30.56 -30.39
C LEU A 41 33.11 -29.25 -29.64
N ILE A 42 32.79 -29.35 -28.36
CA ILE A 42 32.32 -28.21 -27.56
C ILE A 42 33.45 -27.23 -27.22
N GLU A 43 34.59 -27.74 -26.77
CA GLU A 43 35.70 -26.98 -26.18
C GLU A 43 36.66 -26.46 -27.26
N ASP A 44 37.02 -27.28 -28.25
CA ASP A 44 38.06 -26.94 -29.22
C ASP A 44 37.49 -26.43 -30.56
N VAL A 45 36.44 -27.08 -31.06
CA VAL A 45 35.85 -26.74 -32.36
C VAL A 45 34.89 -25.57 -32.25
N LEU A 46 33.92 -25.65 -31.32
CA LEU A 46 32.89 -24.63 -31.13
C LEU A 46 33.31 -23.53 -30.15
N LYS A 47 34.17 -23.87 -29.19
CA LYS A 47 34.65 -22.97 -28.11
C LYS A 47 33.49 -22.35 -27.34
N TRP A 48 32.52 -23.18 -26.97
CA TRP A 48 31.27 -22.76 -26.35
C TRP A 48 31.37 -22.59 -24.83
N SER A 49 30.67 -21.57 -24.35
CA SER A 49 30.36 -21.39 -22.92
C SER A 49 29.22 -22.30 -22.47
N ASN A 50 28.95 -22.34 -21.16
CA ASN A 50 27.79 -23.06 -20.62
C ASN A 50 26.47 -22.53 -21.19
N ASP A 51 26.36 -21.23 -21.44
CA ASP A 51 25.13 -20.63 -21.96
C ASP A 51 24.92 -20.98 -23.44
N ASP A 52 26.00 -21.02 -24.23
CA ASP A 52 25.95 -21.49 -25.61
C ASP A 52 25.49 -22.95 -25.67
N ILE A 53 26.00 -23.82 -24.77
CA ILE A 53 25.55 -25.22 -24.68
C ILE A 53 24.04 -25.29 -24.38
N LYS A 54 23.56 -24.50 -23.40
CA LYS A 54 22.14 -24.50 -23.01
C LYS A 54 21.23 -24.07 -24.15
N GLU A 55 21.64 -23.10 -24.98
CA GLU A 55 20.80 -22.55 -26.04
C GLU A 55 20.95 -23.28 -27.39
N GLU A 56 22.13 -23.81 -27.71
CA GLU A 56 22.42 -24.32 -29.07
C GLU A 56 22.61 -25.85 -29.13
N TRP A 57 22.83 -26.55 -28.01
CA TRP A 57 23.02 -28.00 -28.03
C TRP A 57 21.73 -28.76 -28.36
N ASN A 58 21.66 -29.33 -29.57
CA ASN A 58 20.48 -30.04 -30.05
C ASN A 58 20.81 -31.12 -31.10
N GLN A 59 19.81 -31.92 -31.45
CA GLN A 59 19.96 -33.03 -32.40
C GLN A 59 20.44 -32.58 -33.80
N SER A 60 19.99 -31.42 -34.28
CA SER A 60 20.35 -30.87 -35.59
C SER A 60 21.82 -30.46 -35.62
N LEU A 61 22.28 -29.77 -34.57
CA LEU A 61 23.70 -29.44 -34.38
C LEU A 61 24.57 -30.69 -34.38
N ILE A 62 24.23 -31.70 -33.57
CA ILE A 62 25.00 -32.94 -33.46
C ILE A 62 25.11 -33.64 -34.83
N LYS A 63 24.03 -33.65 -35.61
CA LYS A 63 24.03 -34.19 -36.99
C LYS A 63 24.89 -33.35 -37.93
N LYS A 64 24.81 -32.02 -37.86
CA LYS A 64 25.62 -31.07 -38.65
C LYS A 64 27.11 -31.33 -38.46
N PHE A 65 27.53 -31.53 -37.21
CA PHE A 65 28.92 -31.82 -36.83
C PHE A 65 29.29 -33.31 -36.87
N LYS A 66 28.53 -34.12 -37.63
CA LYS A 66 28.84 -35.53 -37.94
C LYS A 66 28.97 -36.46 -36.73
N LEU A 67 28.38 -36.11 -35.58
CA LEU A 67 28.35 -36.94 -34.36
C LEU A 67 27.06 -37.74 -34.19
N ALA A 68 26.27 -37.91 -35.26
CA ALA A 68 25.03 -38.66 -35.22
C ALA A 68 25.22 -40.11 -34.72
N SER A 69 26.30 -40.77 -35.10
CA SER A 69 26.63 -42.14 -34.64
C SER A 69 26.95 -42.20 -33.14
N VAL A 70 27.52 -41.15 -32.55
CA VAL A 70 27.79 -41.08 -31.11
C VAL A 70 26.48 -40.95 -30.35
N MET A 71 25.62 -40.02 -30.77
CA MET A 71 24.32 -39.76 -30.16
C MET A 71 23.38 -40.98 -30.22
N GLN A 72 23.47 -41.81 -31.27
CA GLN A 72 22.69 -43.05 -31.39
C GLN A 72 22.93 -44.01 -30.21
N VAL A 73 24.17 -44.07 -29.70
CA VAL A 73 24.52 -44.89 -28.52
C VAL A 73 23.75 -44.43 -27.29
N TYR A 74 23.48 -43.13 -27.18
CA TYR A 74 22.71 -42.52 -26.10
C TYR A 74 21.21 -42.46 -26.39
N ARG A 75 20.66 -43.52 -27.02
CA ARG A 75 19.24 -43.62 -27.41
C ARG A 75 18.77 -42.42 -28.24
N SER A 76 19.66 -41.82 -29.02
CA SER A 76 19.41 -40.60 -29.79
C SER A 76 18.99 -39.39 -28.95
N SER A 77 19.35 -39.34 -27.66
CA SER A 77 19.10 -38.21 -26.77
C SER A 77 20.30 -37.25 -26.73
N PRO A 78 20.13 -36.00 -27.20
CA PRO A 78 21.17 -34.96 -27.07
C PRO A 78 21.57 -34.70 -25.61
N TYR A 79 20.61 -34.77 -24.69
CA TYR A 79 20.87 -34.58 -23.26
C TYR A 79 21.71 -35.71 -22.68
N GLU A 80 21.36 -36.97 -22.92
CA GLU A 80 22.12 -38.11 -22.38
C GLU A 80 23.56 -38.11 -22.87
N MET A 81 23.77 -37.75 -24.14
CA MET A 81 25.11 -37.57 -24.71
C MET A 81 25.89 -36.44 -24.00
N LEU A 82 25.23 -35.31 -23.72
CA LEU A 82 25.84 -34.19 -23.01
C LEU A 82 26.16 -34.53 -21.55
N ASN A 83 25.22 -35.12 -20.83
CA ASN A 83 25.38 -35.52 -19.43
C ASN A 83 26.46 -36.61 -19.29
N ALA A 84 26.60 -37.51 -20.26
CA ALA A 84 27.73 -38.43 -20.29
C ALA A 84 29.08 -37.69 -20.41
N ALA A 85 29.17 -36.65 -21.25
CA ALA A 85 30.39 -35.85 -21.41
C ALA A 85 30.68 -34.96 -20.19
N TYR A 86 29.64 -34.42 -19.54
CA TYR A 86 29.73 -33.58 -18.36
C TYR A 86 28.73 -34.04 -17.28
N PRO A 87 29.08 -35.09 -16.51
CA PRO A 87 28.17 -35.67 -15.52
C PRO A 87 27.67 -34.63 -14.52
N ASN A 88 26.34 -34.54 -14.39
CA ASN A 88 25.64 -33.67 -13.42
C ASN A 88 25.99 -32.18 -13.52
N ARG A 89 26.50 -31.73 -14.68
CA ARG A 89 26.84 -30.31 -14.90
C ARG A 89 25.64 -29.50 -15.39
N PHE A 90 24.72 -30.16 -16.10
CA PHE A 90 23.54 -29.54 -16.69
C PHE A 90 22.33 -30.38 -16.36
N GLU A 91 21.24 -29.69 -16.04
CA GLU A 91 19.94 -30.33 -15.87
C GLU A 91 19.18 -30.41 -17.21
N PRO A 92 18.32 -31.43 -17.43
CA PRO A 92 17.61 -31.60 -18.70
C PRO A 92 16.80 -30.38 -19.14
N TRP A 93 16.20 -29.65 -18.19
CA TRP A 93 15.36 -28.48 -18.44
C TRP A 93 16.14 -27.18 -18.63
N GLU A 94 17.46 -27.18 -18.39
CA GLU A 94 18.29 -26.02 -18.70
C GLU A 94 18.58 -25.90 -20.19
N LEU A 95 18.46 -27.00 -20.94
CA LEU A 95 18.60 -27.00 -22.39
C LEU A 95 17.35 -26.41 -23.03
N LYS A 96 17.53 -25.62 -24.09
CA LYS A 96 16.45 -25.07 -24.92
C LYS A 96 15.50 -26.15 -25.46
N HIS A 97 16.03 -27.34 -25.70
CA HIS A 97 15.27 -28.51 -26.12
C HIS A 97 15.29 -29.58 -25.04
N THR A 98 14.39 -29.43 -24.07
CA THR A 98 14.16 -30.43 -23.02
C THR A 98 13.80 -31.79 -23.63
N PRO A 99 14.32 -32.91 -23.11
CA PRO A 99 13.96 -34.24 -23.58
C PRO A 99 12.45 -34.49 -23.59
N LYS A 100 11.96 -35.24 -24.57
CA LYS A 100 10.55 -35.64 -24.65
C LYS A 100 10.15 -36.36 -23.35
N CYS A 101 8.95 -36.04 -22.84
CA CYS A 101 8.39 -36.61 -21.61
C CYS A 101 9.21 -36.35 -20.34
N PHE A 102 10.16 -35.41 -20.37
CA PHE A 102 10.87 -34.99 -19.15
C PHE A 102 9.92 -34.36 -18.13
N TRP A 103 9.06 -33.45 -18.61
CA TRP A 103 8.11 -32.75 -17.75
C TRP A 103 6.98 -33.69 -17.33
N THR A 104 6.80 -33.80 -16.02
CA THR A 104 5.58 -34.31 -15.39
C THR A 104 5.01 -33.25 -14.46
N TYR A 105 3.77 -33.46 -14.01
CA TYR A 105 3.13 -32.60 -13.02
C TYR A 105 4.01 -32.44 -11.76
N GLU A 106 4.46 -33.56 -11.19
CA GLU A 106 5.24 -33.62 -9.96
C GLU A 106 6.63 -33.00 -10.15
N LYS A 107 7.30 -33.34 -11.27
CA LYS A 107 8.65 -32.84 -11.55
C LYS A 107 8.67 -31.33 -11.74
N GLY A 108 7.63 -30.79 -12.37
CA GLY A 108 7.43 -29.35 -12.51
C GLY A 108 7.34 -28.63 -11.16
N LEU A 109 6.62 -29.22 -10.20
CA LEU A 109 6.49 -28.65 -8.85
C LEU A 109 7.78 -28.80 -8.02
N GLU A 110 8.47 -29.94 -8.14
CA GLU A 110 9.78 -30.17 -7.51
C GLU A 110 10.80 -29.11 -7.94
N ILE A 111 10.94 -28.90 -9.25
CA ILE A 111 11.87 -27.90 -9.81
C ILE A 111 11.45 -26.49 -9.41
N LEU A 112 10.15 -26.18 -9.42
CA LEU A 112 9.66 -24.88 -8.96
C LEU A 112 10.07 -24.60 -7.50
N ARG A 113 9.90 -25.57 -6.60
CA ARG A 113 10.33 -25.43 -5.19
C ARG A 113 11.84 -25.24 -5.09
N GLY A 114 12.64 -26.06 -5.77
CA GLY A 114 14.10 -25.94 -5.77
C GLY A 114 14.58 -24.58 -6.28
N ILE A 115 13.94 -24.01 -7.32
CA ILE A 115 14.28 -22.67 -7.81
C ILE A 115 13.97 -21.60 -6.76
N ILE A 116 12.78 -21.65 -6.16
CA ILE A 116 12.35 -20.66 -5.15
C ILE A 116 13.19 -20.74 -3.87
N GLU A 117 13.41 -21.96 -3.37
CA GLU A 117 13.95 -22.20 -2.02
C GLU A 117 15.47 -22.29 -2.00
N GLU A 118 16.08 -22.87 -3.03
CA GLU A 118 17.51 -23.21 -3.01
C GLU A 118 18.32 -22.30 -3.94
N LYS A 119 17.88 -22.18 -5.21
CA LYS A 119 18.61 -21.43 -6.25
C LYS A 119 18.50 -19.92 -6.03
N GLU A 120 17.29 -19.39 -5.91
CA GLU A 120 17.05 -17.95 -5.75
C GLU A 120 16.82 -17.54 -4.29
N ARG A 121 16.49 -18.48 -3.39
CA ARG A 121 16.22 -18.25 -1.95
C ARG A 121 15.26 -17.07 -1.73
N LEU A 122 14.16 -17.05 -2.45
CA LEU A 122 13.21 -15.95 -2.44
C LEU A 122 12.45 -15.90 -1.11
N THR A 123 12.44 -14.74 -0.48
CA THR A 123 11.49 -14.45 0.61
C THR A 123 10.06 -14.40 0.08
N GLU A 124 9.05 -14.60 0.94
CA GLU A 124 7.63 -14.49 0.55
C GLU A 124 7.33 -13.15 -0.15
N TYR A 125 7.86 -12.04 0.38
CA TYR A 125 7.68 -10.72 -0.23
C TYR A 125 8.32 -10.63 -1.63
N GLN A 126 9.54 -11.14 -1.82
CA GLN A 126 10.19 -11.14 -3.13
C GLN A 126 9.43 -12.04 -4.12
N LEU A 127 8.99 -13.21 -3.67
CA LEU A 127 8.22 -14.16 -4.47
C LEU A 127 6.93 -13.50 -4.99
N LEU A 128 6.09 -12.93 -4.12
CA LEU A 128 4.82 -12.32 -4.52
C LEU A 128 4.97 -11.14 -5.50
N ASN A 129 6.13 -10.46 -5.49
CA ASN A 129 6.43 -9.32 -6.36
C ASN A 129 7.11 -9.71 -7.68
N LYS A 130 7.87 -10.81 -7.71
CA LYS A 130 8.63 -11.27 -8.89
C LYS A 130 7.90 -12.36 -9.67
N TYR A 131 7.16 -13.22 -8.98
CA TYR A 131 6.54 -14.41 -9.55
C TYR A 131 5.37 -14.07 -10.46
N ASP A 132 5.57 -14.30 -11.76
CA ASP A 132 4.56 -14.23 -12.79
C ASP A 132 4.89 -15.21 -13.94
N LEU A 133 4.09 -15.19 -15.00
CA LEU A 133 4.32 -16.05 -16.17
C LEU A 133 5.67 -15.77 -16.83
N LYS A 134 6.13 -14.52 -16.83
CA LYS A 134 7.43 -14.15 -17.40
C LYS A 134 8.56 -14.76 -16.59
N TRP A 135 8.50 -14.67 -15.26
CA TRP A 135 9.47 -15.31 -14.37
C TRP A 135 9.52 -16.84 -14.56
N LEU A 136 8.36 -17.48 -14.77
CA LEU A 136 8.30 -18.91 -15.08
C LEU A 136 8.94 -19.24 -16.42
N ILE A 137 8.74 -18.44 -17.46
CA ILE A 137 9.38 -18.63 -18.77
C ILE A 137 10.90 -18.47 -18.67
N GLU A 138 11.37 -17.43 -17.97
CA GLU A 138 12.81 -17.18 -17.72
C GLU A 138 13.46 -18.35 -16.97
N ASN A 139 12.72 -18.99 -16.07
CA ASN A 139 13.15 -20.19 -15.33
C ASN A 139 12.80 -21.52 -16.04
N LYS A 140 12.48 -21.48 -17.34
CA LYS A 140 12.20 -22.67 -18.18
C LYS A 140 10.99 -23.51 -17.71
N LEU A 141 10.11 -22.95 -16.88
CA LEU A 141 8.87 -23.57 -16.38
C LEU A 141 7.61 -23.14 -17.17
N GLY A 142 7.76 -22.34 -18.23
CA GLY A 142 6.64 -21.85 -19.04
C GLY A 142 5.82 -22.96 -19.70
N GLU A 143 6.48 -24.01 -20.22
CA GLU A 143 5.81 -25.17 -20.83
C GLU A 143 5.02 -25.96 -19.78
N VAL A 144 5.60 -26.20 -18.61
CA VAL A 144 4.94 -26.89 -17.48
C VAL A 144 3.69 -26.12 -17.06
N CYS A 145 3.83 -24.80 -16.85
CA CYS A 145 2.72 -23.93 -16.48
C CYS A 145 1.59 -24.00 -17.51
N SER A 146 1.93 -24.00 -18.80
CA SER A 146 0.96 -24.07 -19.89
C SER A 146 0.25 -25.44 -19.94
N SER A 147 1.01 -26.52 -19.90
CA SER A 147 0.51 -27.89 -20.10
C SER A 147 -0.30 -28.43 -18.92
N TYR A 148 0.11 -28.11 -17.68
CA TYR A 148 -0.48 -28.71 -16.48
C TYR A 148 -1.31 -27.74 -15.63
N PHE A 149 -1.13 -26.43 -15.83
CA PHE A 149 -1.75 -25.40 -15.00
C PHE A 149 -2.53 -24.38 -15.84
N ASN A 150 -2.94 -24.75 -17.07
CA ASN A 150 -3.69 -23.91 -17.99
C ASN A 150 -3.06 -22.52 -18.23
N GLY A 151 -1.73 -22.44 -18.15
CA GLY A 151 -0.99 -21.18 -18.26
C GLY A 151 -1.21 -20.22 -17.08
N SER A 152 -1.69 -20.70 -15.93
CA SER A 152 -1.91 -19.92 -14.72
C SER A 152 -0.72 -20.08 -13.76
N PRO A 153 0.10 -19.03 -13.57
CA PRO A 153 1.18 -19.04 -12.58
C PRO A 153 0.63 -19.31 -11.17
N TYR A 154 -0.52 -18.72 -10.82
CA TYR A 154 -1.14 -18.95 -9.51
C TYR A 154 -1.50 -20.42 -9.29
N GLN A 155 -2.09 -21.11 -10.27
CA GLN A 155 -2.44 -22.53 -10.12
C GLN A 155 -1.19 -23.38 -9.86
N MET A 156 -0.10 -23.10 -10.57
CA MET A 156 1.17 -23.78 -10.35
C MET A 156 1.76 -23.49 -8.97
N LEU A 157 1.75 -22.23 -8.54
CA LEU A 157 2.25 -21.85 -7.21
C LEU A 157 1.41 -22.46 -6.09
N ASN A 158 0.08 -22.45 -6.23
CA ASN A 158 -0.83 -23.03 -5.25
C ASN A 158 -0.72 -24.57 -5.22
N ALA A 159 -0.41 -25.22 -6.34
CA ALA A 159 -0.09 -26.64 -6.36
C ALA A 159 1.24 -26.95 -5.64
N ALA A 160 2.25 -26.09 -5.80
CA ALA A 160 3.52 -26.22 -5.09
C ALA A 160 3.37 -25.92 -3.58
N TYR A 161 2.53 -24.97 -3.21
CA TYR A 161 2.28 -24.54 -1.84
C TYR A 161 0.78 -24.43 -1.56
N PRO A 162 0.09 -25.56 -1.32
CA PRO A 162 -1.35 -25.59 -1.12
C PRO A 162 -1.82 -24.61 -0.04
N ASP A 163 -2.80 -23.78 -0.40
CA ASP A 163 -3.50 -22.83 0.47
C ASP A 163 -2.64 -21.76 1.16
N ARG A 164 -1.35 -21.69 0.82
CA ARG A 164 -0.40 -20.74 1.42
C ARG A 164 -0.61 -19.32 0.92
N PHE A 165 -0.96 -19.17 -0.36
CA PHE A 165 -1.12 -17.87 -1.03
C PHE A 165 -2.53 -17.73 -1.59
N LYS A 166 -3.00 -16.48 -1.65
CA LYS A 166 -4.21 -16.12 -2.40
C LYS A 166 -3.82 -15.50 -3.73
N GLU A 167 -4.64 -15.75 -4.74
CA GLU A 167 -4.38 -15.30 -6.12
C GLU A 167 -4.17 -13.79 -6.21
N TRP A 168 -4.91 -13.01 -5.41
CA TRP A 168 -4.80 -11.56 -5.34
C TRP A 168 -3.57 -11.04 -4.58
N GLU A 169 -2.80 -11.89 -3.91
CA GLU A 169 -1.51 -11.49 -3.31
C GLU A 169 -0.43 -11.34 -4.38
N LEU A 170 -0.53 -12.05 -5.51
CA LEU A 170 0.40 -11.92 -6.63
C LEU A 170 0.24 -10.55 -7.31
N LYS A 171 1.36 -10.05 -7.83
CA LYS A 171 1.43 -8.78 -8.59
C LYS A 171 0.44 -8.72 -9.76
N CYS A 172 0.22 -9.84 -10.43
CA CYS A 172 -0.66 -9.94 -11.59
C CYS A 172 -1.67 -11.05 -11.38
N VAL A 173 -2.93 -10.77 -11.70
CA VAL A 173 -4.02 -11.75 -11.76
C VAL A 173 -4.53 -11.90 -13.19
N PRO A 174 -5.17 -13.03 -13.55
CA PRO A 174 -5.71 -13.24 -14.89
C PRO A 174 -6.69 -12.15 -15.34
N LYS A 175 -6.84 -12.01 -16.66
CA LYS A 175 -7.85 -11.11 -17.24
C LYS A 175 -9.23 -11.49 -16.71
N ASN A 176 -10.04 -10.48 -16.38
CA ASN A 176 -11.38 -10.64 -15.81
C ASN A 176 -11.46 -11.33 -14.45
N PHE A 177 -10.33 -11.55 -13.76
CA PHE A 177 -10.31 -12.14 -12.42
C PHE A 177 -11.20 -11.38 -11.43
N TRP A 178 -11.14 -10.05 -11.42
CA TRP A 178 -11.84 -9.21 -10.45
C TRP A 178 -13.34 -9.06 -10.75
N THR A 179 -14.16 -9.75 -9.96
CA THR A 179 -15.59 -9.45 -9.73
C THR A 179 -15.76 -8.57 -8.49
N LYS A 180 -16.98 -8.06 -8.24
CA LYS A 180 -17.28 -7.30 -7.01
C LYS A 180 -17.04 -8.16 -5.78
N GLU A 181 -17.56 -9.38 -5.80
CA GLU A 181 -17.50 -10.36 -4.70
C GLU A 181 -16.06 -10.70 -4.37
N LYS A 182 -15.23 -11.00 -5.37
CA LYS A 182 -13.79 -11.25 -5.18
C LYS A 182 -13.07 -10.05 -4.59
N GLY A 183 -13.38 -8.83 -5.06
CA GLY A 183 -12.82 -7.60 -4.51
C GLY A 183 -13.14 -7.43 -3.01
N LEU A 184 -14.39 -7.70 -2.62
CA LEU A 184 -14.80 -7.63 -1.21
C LEU A 184 -14.19 -8.76 -0.36
N LEU A 185 -14.13 -9.98 -0.89
CA LEU A 185 -13.48 -11.10 -0.21
C LEU A 185 -11.99 -10.83 0.04
N ALA A 186 -11.28 -10.31 -0.96
CA ALA A 186 -9.87 -9.96 -0.83
C ALA A 186 -9.68 -8.82 0.20
N LEU A 187 -10.54 -7.81 0.18
CA LEU A 187 -10.51 -6.72 1.16
C LEU A 187 -10.71 -7.23 2.60
N ARG A 188 -11.74 -8.07 2.82
CA ARG A 188 -11.99 -8.67 4.14
C ARG A 188 -10.83 -9.53 4.59
N TRP A 189 -10.25 -10.32 3.69
CA TRP A 189 -9.10 -11.16 4.01
C TRP A 189 -7.88 -10.34 4.44
N TRP A 190 -7.58 -9.21 3.77
CA TRP A 190 -6.50 -8.31 4.18
C TRP A 190 -6.75 -7.73 5.57
N ILE A 191 -7.94 -7.17 5.79
CA ILE A 191 -8.30 -6.53 7.07
C ILE A 191 -8.35 -7.55 8.21
N GLU A 192 -9.03 -8.69 8.03
CA GLU A 192 -9.37 -9.60 9.12
C GLU A 192 -8.35 -10.71 9.34
N LYS A 193 -7.68 -11.18 8.28
CA LYS A 193 -6.84 -12.38 8.34
C LYS A 193 -5.36 -12.05 8.25
N LYS A 194 -4.95 -11.28 7.24
CA LYS A 194 -3.53 -10.99 6.98
C LYS A 194 -2.99 -9.93 7.95
N GLU A 195 -3.68 -8.79 8.07
CA GLU A 195 -3.23 -7.66 8.91
C GLU A 195 -3.96 -7.55 10.26
N LYS A 196 -5.14 -8.18 10.39
CA LYS A 196 -5.93 -8.20 11.63
C LYS A 196 -6.18 -6.81 12.20
N LEU A 197 -6.55 -5.87 11.33
CA LEU A 197 -6.77 -4.47 11.66
C LEU A 197 -7.99 -4.31 12.58
N THR A 198 -7.83 -3.49 13.61
CA THR A 198 -8.95 -3.02 14.44
C THR A 198 -9.79 -1.97 13.72
N LYS A 199 -10.93 -1.60 14.30
CA LYS A 199 -11.77 -0.53 13.75
C LYS A 199 -10.98 0.78 13.67
N GLU A 200 -10.22 1.10 14.70
CA GLU A 200 -9.38 2.28 14.81
C GLU A 200 -8.27 2.27 13.74
N ASP A 201 -7.64 1.12 13.51
CA ASP A 201 -6.62 0.97 12.47
C ASP A 201 -7.20 1.21 11.07
N VAL A 202 -8.41 0.70 10.81
CA VAL A 202 -9.11 0.95 9.53
C VAL A 202 -9.37 2.45 9.37
N LEU A 203 -9.84 3.15 10.41
CA LEU A 203 -10.10 4.59 10.32
C LEU A 203 -8.82 5.42 10.05
N ASP A 204 -7.66 4.98 10.55
CA ASP A 204 -6.39 5.69 10.37
C ASP A 204 -5.67 5.35 9.05
N LEU A 205 -5.59 4.05 8.71
CA LEU A 205 -4.75 3.54 7.62
C LEU A 205 -5.50 3.42 6.28
N TYR A 206 -6.78 3.06 6.32
CA TYR A 206 -7.53 2.70 5.13
C TYR A 206 -7.65 3.87 4.15
N SER A 207 -7.17 3.65 2.93
CA SER A 207 -7.15 4.66 1.88
C SER A 207 -6.99 4.03 0.50
N GLY A 208 -7.15 4.83 -0.55
CA GLY A 208 -6.86 4.39 -1.92
C GLY A 208 -5.41 3.94 -2.12
N GLU A 209 -4.47 4.52 -1.36
CA GLU A 209 -3.05 4.12 -1.37
C GLU A 209 -2.88 2.75 -0.70
N TRP A 210 -3.46 2.57 0.50
CA TRP A 210 -3.45 1.30 1.22
C TRP A 210 -4.01 0.15 0.36
N LEU A 211 -5.09 0.40 -0.38
CA LEU A 211 -5.66 -0.57 -1.32
C LEU A 211 -4.71 -0.89 -2.48
N ARG A 212 -4.02 0.12 -3.03
CA ARG A 212 -3.10 -0.07 -4.16
C ARG A 212 -1.89 -0.92 -3.80
N GLU A 213 -1.32 -0.70 -2.61
CA GLU A 213 -0.20 -1.50 -2.08
C GLU A 213 -0.54 -2.98 -1.90
N ARG A 214 -1.85 -3.31 -1.82
CA ARG A 214 -2.38 -4.67 -1.62
C ARG A 214 -3.01 -5.25 -2.89
N ASN A 215 -2.63 -4.72 -4.05
CA ASN A 215 -3.14 -5.12 -5.37
C ASN A 215 -4.67 -4.97 -5.55
N LEU A 216 -5.34 -4.20 -4.68
CA LEU A 216 -6.79 -3.91 -4.77
C LEU A 216 -7.12 -2.65 -5.59
N GLY A 217 -6.11 -2.02 -6.21
CA GLY A 217 -6.32 -0.84 -7.07
C GLY A 217 -7.18 -1.13 -8.30
N THR A 218 -6.99 -2.28 -8.95
CA THR A 218 -7.77 -2.71 -10.12
C THR A 218 -9.25 -2.94 -9.82
N PRO A 219 -9.64 -3.76 -8.81
CA PRO A 219 -11.06 -3.94 -8.46
C PRO A 219 -11.68 -2.62 -7.98
N LEU A 220 -10.94 -1.81 -7.22
CA LEU A 220 -11.39 -0.48 -6.78
C LEU A 220 -11.75 0.43 -7.96
N LEU A 221 -10.91 0.49 -8.99
CA LEU A 221 -11.20 1.26 -10.20
C LEU A 221 -12.42 0.69 -10.94
N LYS A 222 -12.41 -0.62 -11.19
CA LYS A 222 -13.41 -1.29 -12.05
C LYS A 222 -14.83 -1.22 -11.49
N HIS A 223 -14.99 -1.37 -10.17
CA HIS A 223 -16.31 -1.59 -9.55
C HIS A 223 -16.78 -0.46 -8.65
N TRP A 224 -15.87 0.41 -8.19
CA TRP A 224 -16.16 1.52 -7.27
C TRP A 224 -15.61 2.86 -7.76
N ASN A 225 -15.19 2.98 -9.03
CA ASN A 225 -14.73 4.23 -9.65
C ASN A 225 -13.68 4.99 -8.79
N ARG A 226 -12.69 4.26 -8.25
CA ARG A 226 -11.65 4.81 -7.35
C ARG A 226 -12.16 5.35 -6.01
N ASN A 227 -13.40 5.06 -5.61
CA ASN A 227 -13.95 5.45 -4.32
C ASN A 227 -13.69 4.37 -3.26
N ALA A 228 -12.64 4.58 -2.46
CA ALA A 228 -12.24 3.65 -1.40
C ALA A 228 -13.35 3.46 -0.36
N TYR A 229 -14.03 4.54 0.05
CA TYR A 229 -15.12 4.45 1.01
C TYR A 229 -16.27 3.58 0.51
N GLN A 230 -16.67 3.70 -0.75
CA GLN A 230 -17.74 2.86 -1.31
C GLN A 230 -17.38 1.37 -1.30
N MET A 231 -16.11 1.03 -1.53
CA MET A 231 -15.64 -0.34 -1.42
C MET A 231 -15.67 -0.83 0.04
N LEU A 232 -15.22 -0.01 0.99
CA LEU A 232 -15.27 -0.33 2.42
C LEU A 232 -16.70 -0.51 2.91
N ASN A 233 -17.60 0.41 2.57
CA ASN A 233 -19.01 0.34 2.95
C ASN A 233 -19.73 -0.84 2.29
N ALA A 234 -19.30 -1.27 1.10
CA ALA A 234 -19.82 -2.50 0.49
C ALA A 234 -19.32 -3.76 1.24
N ALA A 235 -18.09 -3.76 1.76
CA ALA A 235 -17.56 -4.87 2.56
C ALA A 235 -18.16 -4.91 3.96
N TYR A 236 -18.39 -3.74 4.57
CA TYR A 236 -18.87 -3.55 5.94
C TYR A 236 -20.01 -2.51 5.97
N PRO A 237 -21.23 -2.89 5.53
CA PRO A 237 -22.35 -1.97 5.43
C PRO A 237 -22.64 -1.26 6.76
N ASN A 238 -22.68 0.07 6.71
CA ASN A 238 -23.05 0.96 7.83
C ASN A 238 -22.14 0.87 9.07
N GLN A 239 -20.98 0.21 8.99
CA GLN A 239 -20.03 0.15 10.12
C GLN A 239 -19.11 1.37 10.19
N TYR A 240 -18.88 2.01 9.04
CA TYR A 240 -17.99 3.16 8.88
C TYR A 240 -18.71 4.28 8.14
N ARG A 241 -18.51 5.52 8.59
CA ARG A 241 -18.95 6.71 7.88
C ARG A 241 -17.77 7.34 7.18
N GLU A 242 -18.01 7.89 5.99
CA GLU A 242 -16.93 8.40 5.15
C GLU A 242 -16.08 9.44 5.89
N TRP A 243 -16.70 10.34 6.66
CA TRP A 243 -16.00 11.37 7.42
C TRP A 243 -15.22 10.88 8.64
N GLU A 244 -15.38 9.61 9.05
CA GLU A 244 -14.57 9.01 10.12
C GLU A 244 -13.19 8.57 9.61
N LEU A 245 -13.06 8.34 8.29
CA LEU A 245 -11.77 7.99 7.68
C LEU A 245 -10.84 9.20 7.70
N LYS A 246 -9.57 8.96 8.07
CA LYS A 246 -8.52 9.99 8.04
C LYS A 246 -8.29 10.55 6.64
N LYS A 247 -8.38 9.70 5.61
CA LYS A 247 -8.22 10.06 4.19
C LYS A 247 -9.55 9.87 3.45
N VAL A 248 -10.31 10.95 3.28
CA VAL A 248 -11.54 10.99 2.48
C VAL A 248 -11.29 11.43 1.05
N SER A 249 -12.23 11.12 0.15
CA SER A 249 -12.19 11.62 -1.22
C SER A 249 -12.27 13.14 -1.27
N ASN A 250 -11.49 13.78 -2.16
CA ASN A 250 -11.57 15.23 -2.40
C ASN A 250 -12.97 15.70 -2.82
N LYS A 251 -13.79 14.78 -3.34
CA LYS A 251 -15.18 15.05 -3.74
C LYS A 251 -16.17 14.98 -2.58
N PHE A 252 -15.79 14.43 -1.43
CA PHE A 252 -16.72 14.21 -0.32
C PHE A 252 -17.22 15.51 0.32
N TRP A 253 -16.29 16.42 0.63
CA TRP A 253 -16.56 17.74 1.20
C TRP A 253 -16.70 18.81 0.10
N ASN A 254 -17.59 18.58 -0.85
CA ASN A 254 -17.86 19.51 -1.98
C ASN A 254 -19.02 20.47 -1.72
N ASP A 255 -19.90 20.15 -0.78
CA ASP A 255 -21.08 20.94 -0.43
C ASP A 255 -21.01 21.42 1.03
N LYS A 256 -21.20 22.73 1.22
CA LYS A 256 -21.21 23.39 2.53
C LYS A 256 -22.42 22.95 3.36
N GLU A 257 -23.59 22.78 2.76
CA GLU A 257 -24.82 22.42 3.50
C GLU A 257 -24.73 20.99 4.01
N LYS A 258 -24.33 20.04 3.16
CA LYS A 258 -23.98 18.67 3.58
C LYS A 258 -22.96 18.68 4.72
N SER A 259 -21.92 19.52 4.62
CA SER A 259 -20.88 19.62 5.64
C SER A 259 -21.44 20.10 6.99
N LEU A 260 -22.33 21.09 6.95
CA LEU A 260 -22.99 21.62 8.13
C LEU A 260 -23.97 20.60 8.74
N LYS A 261 -24.69 19.83 7.92
CA LYS A 261 -25.56 18.73 8.37
C LYS A 261 -24.78 17.66 9.12
N ILE A 262 -23.65 17.20 8.57
CA ILE A 262 -22.78 16.22 9.22
C ILE A 262 -22.24 16.76 10.55
N PHE A 263 -21.81 18.03 10.60
CA PHE A 263 -21.38 18.66 11.84
C PHE A 263 -22.47 18.65 12.92
N LYS A 264 -23.70 19.07 12.59
CA LYS A 264 -24.84 19.05 13.51
C LYS A 264 -25.14 17.63 14.00
N GLN A 265 -25.06 16.65 13.09
CA GLN A 265 -25.25 15.25 13.42
C GLN A 265 -24.22 14.77 14.45
N ILE A 266 -22.92 15.06 14.25
CA ILE A 266 -21.86 14.66 15.18
C ILE A 266 -22.08 15.27 16.57
N ILE A 267 -22.44 16.56 16.65
CA ILE A 267 -22.74 17.22 17.93
C ILE A 267 -23.90 16.52 18.65
N LYS A 268 -24.99 16.23 17.92
CA LYS A 268 -26.17 15.54 18.44
C LYS A 268 -25.85 14.14 18.94
N GLU A 269 -25.10 13.35 18.17
CA GLU A 269 -24.74 11.97 18.52
C GLU A 269 -23.79 11.87 19.71
N LYS A 270 -22.93 12.87 19.90
CA LYS A 270 -22.10 12.99 21.11
C LYS A 270 -22.86 13.51 22.32
N GLY A 271 -24.15 13.88 22.17
CA GLY A 271 -24.98 14.38 23.26
C GLY A 271 -24.44 15.67 23.89
N MET A 272 -23.73 16.50 23.13
CA MET A 272 -23.09 17.68 23.70
C MET A 272 -24.13 18.75 24.07
N SER A 273 -24.20 19.10 25.36
CA SER A 273 -24.96 20.25 25.84
C SER A 273 -24.29 21.56 25.43
N GLN A 274 -24.99 22.70 25.62
CA GLN A 274 -24.39 24.02 25.39
C GLN A 274 -23.13 24.23 26.24
N GLU A 275 -23.11 23.71 27.48
CA GLU A 275 -21.94 23.83 28.35
C GLU A 275 -20.79 22.91 27.91
N ASP A 276 -21.08 21.74 27.35
CA ASP A 276 -20.06 20.86 26.77
C ASP A 276 -19.43 21.50 25.53
N ILE A 277 -20.24 22.15 24.69
CA ILE A 277 -19.75 22.91 23.54
C ILE A 277 -18.81 24.02 24.02
N LYS A 278 -19.23 24.86 24.99
CA LYS A 278 -18.37 25.93 25.53
C LYS A 278 -17.04 25.39 26.07
N LYS A 279 -17.04 24.23 26.75
CA LYS A 279 -15.85 23.65 27.39
C LYS A 279 -14.94 22.87 26.45
N HIS A 280 -15.49 22.15 25.46
CA HIS A 280 -14.75 21.15 24.69
C HIS A 280 -14.61 21.49 23.20
N TYR A 281 -15.57 22.23 22.62
CA TYR A 281 -15.51 22.61 21.21
C TYR A 281 -14.30 23.49 20.93
N SER A 282 -13.49 23.05 19.97
CA SER A 282 -12.21 23.66 19.62
C SER A 282 -11.74 23.14 18.26
N LEU A 283 -10.70 23.77 17.68
CA LEU A 283 -10.08 23.24 16.46
C LEU A 283 -9.63 21.77 16.63
N LYS A 284 -9.07 21.41 17.79
CA LYS A 284 -8.68 20.02 18.10
C LYS A 284 -9.89 19.08 18.07
N TRP A 285 -11.02 19.51 18.65
CA TRP A 285 -12.25 18.72 18.60
C TRP A 285 -12.72 18.53 17.15
N ILE A 286 -12.69 19.57 16.31
CA ILE A 286 -13.09 19.49 14.90
C ILE A 286 -12.18 18.50 14.13
N VAL A 287 -10.87 18.60 14.32
CA VAL A 287 -9.88 17.70 13.69
C VAL A 287 -10.13 16.25 14.09
N ASN A 288 -10.33 15.98 15.39
CA ASN A 288 -10.58 14.65 15.91
C ASN A 288 -11.91 14.03 15.43
N ASN A 289 -12.79 14.82 14.80
CA ASN A 289 -14.07 14.37 14.24
C ASN A 289 -14.07 14.43 12.70
N GLY A 290 -12.91 14.50 12.04
CA GLY A 290 -12.80 14.46 10.58
C GLY A 290 -13.29 15.72 9.85
N LEU A 291 -13.54 16.81 10.58
CA LEU A 291 -14.14 18.04 10.04
C LEU A 291 -13.09 19.10 9.63
N ARG A 292 -11.80 18.77 9.59
CA ARG A 292 -10.72 19.74 9.27
C ARG A 292 -10.79 20.28 7.84
N THR A 293 -11.05 19.41 6.87
CA THR A 293 -11.16 19.79 5.45
C THR A 293 -12.36 20.72 5.20
N PRO A 294 -13.59 20.40 5.62
CA PRO A 294 -14.73 21.30 5.40
C PRO A 294 -14.59 22.61 6.17
N LEU A 295 -14.00 22.59 7.39
CA LEU A 295 -13.67 23.82 8.14
C LEU A 295 -12.82 24.79 7.32
N MET A 296 -11.74 24.29 6.71
CA MET A 296 -10.86 25.09 5.86
C MET A 296 -11.59 25.65 4.65
N ARG A 297 -12.36 24.77 3.99
CA ARG A 297 -12.94 25.04 2.68
C ARG A 297 -14.09 26.06 2.75
N PHE A 298 -14.92 25.99 3.79
CA PHE A 298 -16.17 26.74 3.84
C PHE A 298 -16.25 27.79 4.96
N TRP A 299 -15.37 27.72 5.97
CA TRP A 299 -15.42 28.60 7.14
C TRP A 299 -14.11 29.33 7.42
N SER A 300 -13.22 29.41 6.42
CA SER A 300 -11.93 30.12 6.53
C SER A 300 -11.09 29.67 7.74
N ASP A 301 -11.11 28.36 8.03
CA ASP A 301 -10.44 27.76 9.19
C ASP A 301 -10.88 28.34 10.55
N SER A 302 -12.11 28.87 10.66
CA SER A 302 -12.69 29.42 11.88
C SER A 302 -13.68 28.46 12.53
N PRO A 303 -13.32 27.81 13.66
CA PRO A 303 -14.25 26.99 14.45
C PRO A 303 -15.53 27.74 14.81
N TYR A 304 -15.41 29.01 15.21
CA TYR A 304 -16.57 29.81 15.59
C TYR A 304 -17.56 30.01 14.43
N LYS A 305 -17.06 30.35 13.23
CA LYS A 305 -17.95 30.57 12.07
C LYS A 305 -18.77 29.31 11.77
N MET A 306 -18.14 28.13 11.84
CA MET A 306 -18.82 26.85 11.64
C MET A 306 -19.89 26.60 12.73
N LEU A 307 -19.55 26.84 14.00
CA LEU A 307 -20.48 26.68 15.12
C LEU A 307 -21.66 27.64 15.03
N ASN A 308 -21.40 28.92 14.77
CA ASN A 308 -22.42 29.96 14.69
C ASN A 308 -23.35 29.75 13.50
N GLU A 309 -22.85 29.25 12.36
CA GLU A 309 -23.73 28.87 11.25
C GLU A 309 -24.59 27.63 11.58
N GLY A 310 -24.05 26.70 12.38
CA GLY A 310 -24.79 25.53 12.85
C GLY A 310 -25.86 25.87 13.88
N TYR A 311 -25.53 26.77 14.81
CA TYR A 311 -26.34 27.16 15.95
C TYR A 311 -26.34 28.70 16.07
N PRO A 312 -27.11 29.38 15.19
CA PRO A 312 -27.08 30.84 15.07
C PRO A 312 -27.36 31.55 16.40
N ASN A 313 -26.47 32.47 16.76
CA ASN A 313 -26.59 33.36 17.92
C ASN A 313 -26.71 32.64 19.29
N GLN A 314 -26.41 31.34 19.37
CA GLN A 314 -26.44 30.59 20.62
C GLN A 314 -25.14 30.71 21.44
N PHE A 315 -24.04 31.10 20.79
CA PHE A 315 -22.72 31.17 21.40
C PHE A 315 -22.01 32.47 21.02
N LYS A 316 -21.36 33.09 21.99
CA LYS A 316 -20.43 34.19 21.78
C LYS A 316 -19.01 33.64 21.60
N GLU A 317 -18.19 34.31 20.79
CA GLU A 317 -16.82 33.87 20.48
C GLU A 317 -15.96 33.64 21.72
N TRP A 318 -16.16 34.45 22.76
CA TRP A 318 -15.41 34.40 24.01
C TRP A 318 -15.93 33.40 25.05
N GLU A 319 -17.09 32.79 24.81
CA GLU A 319 -17.63 31.75 25.68
C GLU A 319 -16.98 30.38 25.41
N LEU A 320 -16.39 30.21 24.23
CA LEU A 320 -15.73 28.97 23.81
C LEU A 320 -14.37 28.80 24.49
N LYS A 321 -13.91 27.54 24.55
CA LYS A 321 -12.60 27.15 25.10
C LYS A 321 -11.44 27.95 24.53
N SER A 322 -11.50 28.33 23.26
CA SER A 322 -10.45 29.05 22.57
C SER A 322 -11.05 30.17 21.73
N VAL A 323 -10.68 31.40 22.07
CA VAL A 323 -11.08 32.59 21.34
C VAL A 323 -10.17 32.76 20.11
N PRO A 324 -10.68 33.19 18.95
CA PRO A 324 -9.84 33.39 17.78
C PRO A 324 -8.64 34.32 18.03
N ASN A 325 -7.53 34.06 17.33
CA ASN A 325 -6.35 34.92 17.39
C ASN A 325 -6.72 36.36 16.99
N ARG A 326 -6.17 37.34 17.71
CA ARG A 326 -6.44 38.78 17.53
C ARG A 326 -7.91 39.19 17.71
N PHE A 327 -8.77 38.32 18.25
CA PHE A 327 -10.17 38.67 18.53
C PHE A 327 -10.31 39.88 19.48
N TRP A 328 -9.51 39.90 20.55
CA TRP A 328 -9.54 40.96 21.55
C TRP A 328 -8.67 42.15 21.14
N GLU A 329 -9.23 43.06 20.36
CA GLU A 329 -8.74 44.44 20.19
C GLU A 329 -9.30 45.34 21.30
N LYS A 330 -8.57 46.37 21.76
CA LYS A 330 -8.93 47.14 22.96
C LYS A 330 -10.32 47.77 22.85
N GLU A 331 -10.65 48.40 21.73
CA GLU A 331 -11.95 49.03 21.51
C GLU A 331 -13.09 48.01 21.40
N LYS A 332 -12.84 46.88 20.72
CA LYS A 332 -13.81 45.77 20.67
C LYS A 332 -14.05 45.18 22.06
N ALA A 333 -13.00 45.02 22.86
CA ALA A 333 -13.09 44.55 24.24
C ALA A 333 -13.90 45.49 25.13
N LYS A 334 -13.65 46.81 25.04
CA LYS A 334 -14.44 47.84 25.75
C LYS A 334 -15.92 47.71 25.41
N LYS A 335 -16.25 47.68 24.11
CA LYS A 335 -17.63 47.58 23.63
C LYS A 335 -18.32 46.32 24.16
N ILE A 336 -17.68 45.16 24.02
CA ILE A 336 -18.24 43.89 24.51
C ILE A 336 -18.46 43.92 26.02
N ILE A 337 -17.46 44.35 26.80
CA ILE A 337 -17.57 44.41 28.26
C ILE A 337 -18.69 45.36 28.68
N LYS A 338 -18.78 46.53 28.04
CA LYS A 338 -19.84 47.51 28.29
C LYS A 338 -21.22 46.91 28.01
N ASP A 339 -21.41 46.35 26.81
CA ASP A 339 -22.69 45.75 26.40
C ASP A 339 -23.12 44.61 27.34
N GLU A 340 -22.18 43.82 27.85
CA GLU A 340 -22.49 42.74 28.80
C GLU A 340 -22.82 43.25 30.22
N ILE A 341 -22.16 44.31 30.69
CA ILE A 341 -22.48 44.95 31.98
C ILE A 341 -23.87 45.60 31.90
N ASP A 342 -24.12 46.36 30.83
CA ASP A 342 -25.40 47.04 30.58
C ASP A 342 -26.55 46.02 30.49
N LYS A 343 -26.36 44.91 29.74
CA LYS A 343 -27.35 43.82 29.66
C LYS A 343 -27.60 43.13 30.99
N ALA A 344 -26.59 43.02 31.85
CA ALA A 344 -26.74 42.44 33.18
C ALA A 344 -27.47 43.39 34.15
N GLY A 345 -27.69 44.65 33.76
CA GLY A 345 -28.33 45.67 34.62
C GLY A 345 -27.50 46.03 35.85
N ILE A 346 -26.18 45.84 35.79
CA ILE A 346 -25.29 46.05 36.93
C ILE A 346 -24.72 47.46 36.90
N SER A 347 -24.88 48.21 37.98
CA SER A 347 -24.29 49.54 38.10
C SER A 347 -22.78 49.49 38.41
N VAL A 348 -22.07 50.59 38.11
CA VAL A 348 -20.64 50.76 38.45
C VAL A 348 -20.38 50.48 39.94
N SER A 349 -21.24 50.98 40.83
CA SER A 349 -21.12 50.78 42.27
C SER A 349 -21.33 49.32 42.69
N GLN A 350 -22.28 48.62 42.09
CA GLN A 350 -22.52 47.19 42.31
C GLN A 350 -21.34 46.35 41.82
N LEU A 351 -20.77 46.64 40.64
CA LEU A 351 -19.63 45.90 40.12
C LEU A 351 -18.37 46.08 40.99
N LEU A 352 -18.16 47.27 41.55
CA LEU A 352 -17.10 47.54 42.51
C LEU A 352 -17.29 46.75 43.82
N LYS A 353 -18.54 46.64 44.33
CA LYS A 353 -18.87 45.88 45.55
C LYS A 353 -18.81 44.36 45.36
N LEU A 354 -19.33 43.84 44.25
CA LEU A 354 -19.35 42.40 43.93
C LEU A 354 -17.96 41.86 43.57
N GLY A 355 -17.02 42.75 43.24
CA GLY A 355 -15.67 42.43 42.80
C GLY A 355 -15.62 42.15 41.31
N GLY A 356 -15.31 43.17 40.50
CA GLY A 356 -15.29 43.09 39.04
C GLY A 356 -14.48 41.93 38.48
N ARG A 357 -13.36 41.54 39.11
CA ARG A 357 -12.60 40.34 38.72
C ARG A 357 -13.42 39.06 38.80
N LYS A 358 -14.22 38.86 39.87
CA LYS A 358 -15.11 37.70 40.01
C LYS A 358 -16.16 37.69 38.91
N TRP A 359 -16.75 38.85 38.62
CA TRP A 359 -17.73 39.00 37.54
C TRP A 359 -17.12 38.70 36.16
N MET A 360 -15.92 39.20 35.87
CA MET A 360 -15.21 38.92 34.61
C MET A 360 -14.89 37.44 34.42
N VAL A 361 -14.46 36.76 35.50
CA VAL A 361 -14.22 35.31 35.46
C VAL A 361 -15.52 34.55 35.21
N LYS A 362 -16.61 34.91 35.89
CA LYS A 362 -17.94 34.30 35.71
C LYS A 362 -18.44 34.44 34.27
N ASN A 363 -18.18 35.58 33.62
CA ASN A 363 -18.65 35.87 32.26
C ASN A 363 -17.60 35.59 31.16
N LYS A 364 -16.50 34.89 31.46
CA LYS A 364 -15.42 34.56 30.50
C LYS A 364 -14.74 35.77 29.85
N LEU A 365 -14.76 36.93 30.51
CA LEU A 365 -14.15 38.19 30.06
C LEU A 365 -12.79 38.48 30.73
N SER A 366 -12.23 37.53 31.47
CA SER A 366 -10.96 37.70 32.19
C SER A 366 -9.76 37.96 31.27
N THR A 367 -9.74 37.39 30.07
CA THR A 367 -8.64 37.55 29.10
C THR A 367 -8.44 39.01 28.67
N PRO A 368 -9.44 39.69 28.07
CA PRO A 368 -9.29 41.10 27.73
C PRO A 368 -9.14 41.98 28.98
N PHE A 369 -9.82 41.62 30.08
CA PHE A 369 -9.74 42.34 31.35
C PHE A 369 -8.29 42.43 31.87
N ASN A 370 -7.60 41.29 31.91
CA ASN A 370 -6.20 41.23 32.33
C ASN A 370 -5.27 41.86 31.30
N LYS A 371 -5.51 41.64 30.01
CA LYS A 371 -4.66 42.15 28.92
C LYS A 371 -4.59 43.68 28.87
N TYR A 372 -5.73 44.36 29.02
CA TYR A 372 -5.81 45.81 28.80
C TYR A 372 -5.85 46.65 30.08
N TRP A 373 -6.28 46.07 31.21
CA TRP A 373 -6.42 46.81 32.46
C TRP A 373 -5.71 46.14 33.64
N GLY A 374 -4.85 45.15 33.39
CA GLY A 374 -4.01 44.52 34.42
C GLY A 374 -4.81 43.82 35.53
N GLY A 375 -6.09 43.50 35.29
CA GLY A 375 -6.98 42.93 36.30
C GLY A 375 -7.58 43.97 37.27
N SER A 376 -7.43 45.27 36.99
CA SER A 376 -7.98 46.36 37.79
C SER A 376 -9.39 46.75 37.35
N THR A 377 -10.38 46.49 38.22
CA THR A 377 -11.77 46.89 37.99
C THR A 377 -11.91 48.40 37.85
N SER A 378 -11.20 49.17 38.69
CA SER A 378 -11.24 50.64 38.68
C SER A 378 -10.67 51.24 37.39
N THR A 379 -9.53 50.73 36.92
CA THR A 379 -8.88 51.20 35.69
C THR A 379 -9.75 50.93 34.47
N MET A 380 -10.40 49.77 34.43
CA MET A 380 -11.36 49.42 33.39
C MET A 380 -12.60 50.30 33.42
N LEU A 381 -13.24 50.48 34.59
CA LEU A 381 -14.46 51.29 34.69
C LEU A 381 -14.22 52.77 34.38
N LYS A 382 -13.06 53.32 34.74
CA LYS A 382 -12.67 54.68 34.35
C LYS A 382 -12.62 54.86 32.83
N GLU A 383 -12.21 53.84 32.08
CA GLU A 383 -12.18 53.89 30.62
C GLU A 383 -13.56 53.60 29.97
N ILE A 384 -14.36 52.69 30.53
CA ILE A 384 -15.63 52.26 29.92
C ILE A 384 -16.82 53.16 30.32
N TYR A 385 -16.83 53.66 31.55
CA TYR A 385 -17.88 54.51 32.15
C TYR A 385 -17.27 55.73 32.86
N PRO A 386 -16.59 56.65 32.14
CA PRO A 386 -15.84 57.74 32.76
C PRO A 386 -16.71 58.64 33.65
N LYS A 387 -17.93 58.98 33.20
CA LYS A 387 -18.83 59.90 33.92
C LYS A 387 -19.38 59.26 35.20
N GLU A 388 -19.87 58.03 35.09
CA GLU A 388 -20.47 57.29 36.18
C GLU A 388 -19.43 56.90 37.23
N PHE A 389 -18.18 56.66 36.81
CA PHE A 389 -17.07 56.37 37.70
C PHE A 389 -16.64 57.60 38.52
N GLU A 390 -16.59 58.79 37.91
CA GLU A 390 -16.27 60.04 38.63
C GLU A 390 -17.31 60.38 39.71
N VAL A 391 -18.59 60.21 39.40
CA VAL A 391 -19.70 60.41 40.36
C VAL A 391 -19.64 59.43 41.53
N GLU A 392 -19.19 58.20 41.31
CA GLU A 392 -19.07 57.21 42.38
C GLU A 392 -17.81 57.41 43.25
N ASN A 393 -16.73 57.95 42.67
CA ASN A 393 -15.51 58.25 43.41
C ASN A 393 -15.66 59.50 44.29
N SER A 394 -16.42 60.51 43.86
CA SER A 394 -16.72 61.69 44.69
C SER A 394 -17.58 61.36 45.92
N LYS A 395 -18.41 60.30 45.87
CA LYS A 395 -19.18 59.77 47.01
C LYS A 395 -18.37 59.00 48.04
N LYS A 396 -17.10 58.67 47.76
CA LYS A 396 -16.19 57.98 48.69
C LYS A 396 -15.21 58.92 49.41
N VAL A 397 -15.07 60.15 48.91
CA VAL A 397 -14.15 61.16 49.44
C VAL A 397 -14.86 62.11 50.42
N ASN A 398 -16.19 62.12 50.39
CA ASN A 398 -17.07 62.59 51.46
C ASN A 398 -17.56 61.40 52.28
#